data_AF-A0A350LYI3-F1
#
_entry.id   AF-A0A350LYI3-F1
#
_cell.length_a   1.000
_cell.length_b   1.000
_cell.length_c   1.000
_cell.angle_alpha   90.00
_cell.angle_beta   90.00
_cell.angle_gamma   90.00
#
_symmetry.space_group_name_H-M   'P 1'
#
loop_
_entity.id
_entity.type
_entity.pdbx_description
1 polymer ?
#
loop_
_entity_poly.entity_id
_entity_poly.type
_entity_poly.pdbx_seq_one_letter_code
_entity_poly.pdbx_strand_id
1 'polypeptide(L)'
;MKKFLFLFLIPSLVFAGFKEWGAEKAIDLATRFDEVLFDLEIDSSDLSGLPKDKRFKLSFNLLPFTIPPIFPNISIKGRVFKEKKRMPQVAFSLNYGEILGLRLAEKIDDVERARCYTYGAGLILKKTLKSDISLFSGVKKIGGKSEVFLKEKGTGTGWFSLEDIPINVRLNEYAFFTGLYILRGKNGFWSVTSGIIPGKKKLFSKIELGFRKHWVFGLGIYPEGTFVFHPTLGLRW
;
A
#
# COMPACT_ATOMS: atom_id res chain seq x y z
N MET A 1 6.91 23.29 -11.68
CA MET A 1 7.29 21.86 -11.69
C MET A 1 8.52 21.56 -10.83
N LYS A 2 9.64 22.29 -10.93
CA LYS A 2 10.84 22.03 -10.10
C LYS A 2 10.62 22.17 -8.57
N LYS A 3 9.77 23.11 -8.12
CA LYS A 3 9.52 23.36 -6.68
C LYS A 3 8.64 22.30 -5.97
N PHE A 4 7.80 21.55 -6.69
CA PHE A 4 6.86 20.59 -6.09
C PHE A 4 7.46 19.17 -5.96
N LEU A 5 8.38 18.80 -6.86
CA LEU A 5 9.16 17.56 -6.74
C LEU A 5 10.13 17.63 -5.56
N PHE A 6 10.66 18.83 -5.28
CA PHE A 6 11.47 19.10 -4.09
C PHE A 6 10.68 18.86 -2.80
N LEU A 7 9.40 19.25 -2.73
CA LEU A 7 8.58 19.02 -1.53
C LEU A 7 8.36 17.54 -1.17
N PHE A 8 8.51 16.62 -2.12
CA PHE A 8 8.44 15.17 -1.87
C PHE A 8 9.81 14.53 -1.62
N LEU A 9 10.92 15.20 -1.97
CA LEU A 9 12.29 14.76 -1.68
C LEU A 9 12.87 15.40 -0.41
N ILE A 10 12.26 16.48 0.10
CA ILE A 10 12.70 17.18 1.31
C ILE A 10 12.37 16.44 2.63
N PRO A 11 11.28 15.66 2.78
CA PRO A 11 11.07 14.93 4.04
C PRO A 11 12.17 13.90 4.31
N SER A 12 12.80 13.36 3.26
CA SER A 12 13.90 12.40 3.37
C SER A 12 15.27 13.01 3.69
N LEU A 13 15.43 14.34 3.68
CA LEU A 13 16.73 14.99 3.80
C LEU A 13 16.87 15.93 5.02
N VAL A 14 15.82 16.19 5.80
CA VAL A 14 15.85 17.20 6.88
C VAL A 14 15.54 16.65 8.29
N PHE A 15 15.29 15.35 8.47
CA PHE A 15 15.08 14.80 9.81
C PHE A 15 16.38 14.28 10.43
N ALA A 16 16.90 15.01 11.42
CA ALA A 16 17.89 14.53 12.38
C ALA A 16 17.39 13.37 13.29
N GLY A 17 16.24 12.78 12.97
CA GLY A 17 15.67 11.58 13.59
C GLY A 17 15.54 10.40 12.62
N PHE A 18 16.16 10.46 11.43
CA PHE A 18 16.01 9.46 10.38
C PHE A 18 16.59 8.10 10.76
N LYS A 19 17.70 8.09 11.51
CA LYS A 19 18.35 6.86 11.97
C LYS A 19 17.50 6.20 13.06
N GLU A 20 16.95 6.99 13.97
CA GLU A 20 16.08 6.58 15.05
C GLU A 20 14.74 6.07 14.50
N TRP A 21 14.11 6.80 13.58
CA TRP A 21 12.89 6.38 12.89
C TRP A 21 13.13 5.15 12.00
N GLY A 22 14.28 5.06 11.32
CA GLY A 22 14.67 3.90 10.53
C GLY A 22 14.89 2.66 11.40
N ALA A 23 15.51 2.82 12.57
CA ALA A 23 15.67 1.76 13.56
C ALA A 23 14.33 1.34 14.17
N GLU A 24 13.45 2.30 14.49
CA GLU A 24 12.07 2.02 14.93
C GLU A 24 11.30 1.22 13.88
N LYS A 25 11.40 1.59 12.59
CA LYS A 25 10.75 0.85 11.50
C LYS A 25 11.36 -0.53 11.26
N ALA A 26 12.65 -0.70 11.48
CA ALA A 26 13.30 -2.01 11.45
C ALA A 26 12.82 -2.90 12.62
N ILE A 27 12.65 -2.31 13.81
CA ILE A 27 12.07 -2.99 14.99
C ILE A 27 10.60 -3.33 14.75
N ASP A 28 9.80 -2.42 14.19
CA ASP A 28 8.40 -2.68 13.79
C ASP A 28 8.31 -3.82 12.78
N LEU A 29 9.21 -3.83 11.78
CA LEU A 29 9.29 -4.93 10.82
C LEU A 29 9.61 -6.25 11.54
N ALA A 30 10.54 -6.26 12.48
CA ALA A 30 10.91 -7.47 13.23
C ALA A 30 9.81 -7.94 14.21
N THR A 31 9.12 -7.02 14.88
CA THR A 31 8.23 -7.34 16.03
C THR A 31 6.73 -7.32 15.69
N ARG A 32 6.30 -6.53 14.69
CA ARG A 32 4.91 -6.33 14.26
C ARG A 32 4.77 -6.52 12.75
N PHE A 33 5.39 -7.58 12.24
CA PHE A 33 5.58 -7.84 10.82
C PHE A 33 4.25 -7.89 10.04
N ASP A 34 3.23 -8.53 10.60
CA ASP A 34 1.90 -8.64 10.03
C ASP A 34 1.18 -7.29 9.88
N GLU A 35 1.39 -6.38 10.83
CA GLU A 35 0.88 -5.02 10.76
C GLU A 35 1.57 -4.20 9.67
N VAL A 36 2.89 -4.33 9.54
CA VAL A 36 3.67 -3.66 8.48
C VAL A 36 3.25 -4.16 7.11
N LEU A 37 3.06 -5.47 6.93
CA LEU A 37 2.55 -6.05 5.68
C LEU A 37 1.17 -5.51 5.32
N PHE A 38 0.30 -5.33 6.32
CA PHE A 38 -1.03 -4.78 6.09
C PHE A 38 -0.95 -3.32 5.64
N ASP A 39 -0.18 -2.49 6.34
CA ASP A 39 -0.04 -1.07 6.01
C ASP A 39 0.51 -0.92 4.58
N LEU A 40 1.57 -1.67 4.25
CA LEU A 40 2.14 -1.73 2.90
C LEU A 40 1.09 -2.11 1.84
N GLU A 41 0.25 -3.10 2.11
CA GLU A 41 -0.82 -3.48 1.18
C GLU A 41 -1.83 -2.35 1.01
N ILE A 42 -2.35 -1.74 2.08
CA ILE A 42 -3.36 -0.69 1.98
C ILE A 42 -2.82 0.57 1.30
N ASP A 43 -1.61 0.97 1.65
CA ASP A 43 -0.97 2.15 1.07
C ASP A 43 -0.71 1.96 -0.42
N SER A 44 -0.24 0.78 -0.80
CA SER A 44 0.00 0.46 -2.20
C SER A 44 -1.27 0.13 -2.98
N SER A 45 -2.38 -0.17 -2.31
CA SER A 45 -3.64 -0.52 -2.97
C SER A 45 -4.44 0.70 -3.39
N ASP A 46 -4.91 0.69 -4.63
CA ASP A 46 -6.01 1.58 -5.02
C ASP A 46 -7.35 0.97 -4.57
N LEU A 47 -7.93 1.52 -3.50
CA LEU A 47 -9.23 1.11 -2.95
C LEU A 47 -10.41 1.85 -3.59
N SER A 48 -10.16 2.90 -4.37
CA SER A 48 -11.21 3.71 -4.97
C SER A 48 -11.99 2.97 -6.07
N GLY A 49 -13.21 3.38 -6.40
CA GLY A 49 -13.92 2.79 -7.53
C GLY A 49 -13.42 3.31 -8.89
N LEU A 50 -13.43 2.46 -9.94
CA LEU A 50 -13.06 2.86 -11.32
C LEU A 50 -13.83 4.13 -11.78
N PRO A 51 -13.18 5.07 -12.49
CA PRO A 51 -13.88 6.18 -13.13
C PRO A 51 -14.98 5.68 -14.09
N LYS A 52 -16.08 6.43 -14.22
CA LYS A 52 -17.30 6.00 -14.93
C LYS A 52 -17.06 5.61 -16.40
N ASP A 53 -16.13 6.29 -17.05
CA ASP A 53 -15.75 6.10 -18.45
C ASP A 53 -14.72 4.97 -18.66
N LYS A 54 -14.07 4.49 -17.59
CA LYS A 54 -13.01 3.48 -17.68
C LYS A 54 -13.54 2.06 -17.47
N ARG A 55 -12.96 1.13 -18.22
CA ARG A 55 -13.18 -0.32 -18.08
C ARG A 55 -12.09 -1.00 -17.27
N PHE A 56 -10.90 -0.42 -17.31
CA PHE A 56 -9.70 -0.98 -16.74
C PHE A 56 -8.86 0.16 -16.14
N LYS A 57 -8.08 -0.16 -15.12
CA LYS A 57 -7.03 0.69 -14.58
C LYS A 57 -5.84 -0.19 -14.21
N LEU A 58 -4.66 0.22 -14.66
CA LEU A 58 -3.40 -0.32 -14.19
C LEU A 58 -2.71 0.74 -13.37
N SER A 59 -2.26 0.38 -12.17
CA SER A 59 -1.59 1.25 -11.22
C SER A 59 -0.24 0.67 -10.84
N PHE A 60 0.80 1.50 -10.86
CA PHE A 60 2.12 1.16 -10.31
C PHE A 60 2.40 2.12 -9.18
N ASN A 61 2.58 1.60 -7.98
CA ASN A 61 2.89 2.42 -6.82
C ASN A 61 4.34 2.20 -6.38
N LEU A 62 5.01 3.30 -6.08
CA LEU A 62 6.32 3.34 -5.45
C LEU A 62 6.10 3.94 -4.07
N LEU A 63 6.24 3.09 -3.05
CA LEU A 63 6.38 3.52 -1.68
C LEU A 63 7.88 3.68 -1.40
N PRO A 64 8.39 4.90 -1.22
CA PRO A 64 9.74 5.08 -0.74
C PRO A 64 9.77 4.65 0.74
N PHE A 65 10.13 3.39 0.99
CA PHE A 65 10.62 3.03 2.31
C PHE A 65 12.01 3.67 2.44
N THR A 66 12.23 4.41 3.51
CA THR A 66 13.28 5.42 3.58
C THR A 66 14.69 4.82 3.75
N ILE A 67 14.81 3.50 3.86
CA ILE A 67 16.05 2.70 3.71
C ILE A 67 15.70 1.57 2.73
N PRO A 68 16.62 1.03 1.88
CA PRO A 68 16.28 -0.06 0.97
C PRO A 68 15.60 -1.15 1.81
N PRO A 69 14.31 -1.36 1.58
CA PRO A 69 13.90 -1.89 0.30
C PRO A 69 12.73 -1.11 -0.33
N ILE A 70 12.93 -0.65 -1.57
CA ILE A 70 11.84 -0.10 -2.39
C ILE A 70 10.72 -1.15 -2.46
N PHE A 71 9.47 -0.74 -2.22
CA PHE A 71 8.29 -1.57 -2.37
C PHE A 71 7.54 -1.20 -3.66
N PRO A 72 7.98 -1.69 -4.83
CA PRO A 72 7.17 -1.60 -6.03
C PRO A 72 5.89 -2.42 -5.83
N ASN A 73 4.81 -1.86 -6.34
CA ASN A 73 3.52 -2.49 -6.32
C ASN A 73 2.83 -2.33 -7.67
N ILE A 74 2.12 -3.38 -8.08
CA ILE A 74 1.24 -3.39 -9.24
C ILE A 74 -0.17 -3.66 -8.75
N SER A 75 -1.09 -2.75 -9.11
CA SER A 75 -2.52 -2.88 -8.87
C SER A 75 -3.27 -2.88 -10.19
N ILE A 76 -4.16 -3.86 -10.36
CA ILE A 76 -4.99 -4.03 -11.54
C ILE A 76 -6.45 -3.93 -11.13
N LYS A 77 -7.24 -3.15 -11.85
CA LYS A 77 -8.66 -3.01 -11.61
C LYS A 77 -9.46 -3.15 -12.89
N GLY A 78 -10.42 -4.05 -12.90
CA GLY A 78 -11.29 -4.28 -14.05
C GLY A 78 -12.75 -4.14 -13.68
N ARG A 79 -13.52 -3.48 -14.54
CA ARG A 79 -14.97 -3.35 -14.37
C ARG A 79 -15.65 -4.64 -14.80
N VAL A 80 -16.38 -5.25 -13.86
CA VAL A 80 -17.24 -6.41 -14.11
C VAL A 80 -18.60 -5.97 -14.62
N PHE A 81 -19.24 -5.02 -13.92
CA PHE A 81 -20.55 -4.49 -14.29
C PHE A 81 -20.52 -2.97 -14.39
N LYS A 82 -21.10 -2.42 -15.46
CA LYS A 82 -21.32 -0.98 -15.62
C LYS A 82 -22.47 -0.53 -14.73
N GLU A 83 -22.34 0.66 -14.15
CA GLU A 83 -23.43 1.29 -13.41
C GLU A 83 -24.69 1.42 -14.30
N LYS A 84 -25.85 1.05 -13.74
CA LYS A 84 -27.19 1.28 -14.31
C LYS A 84 -28.03 2.06 -13.29
N LYS A 85 -29.24 2.49 -13.67
CA LYS A 85 -30.12 3.34 -12.82
C LYS A 85 -30.19 2.85 -11.36
N ARG A 86 -30.50 1.57 -11.15
CA ARG A 86 -30.59 0.94 -9.82
C ARG A 86 -29.38 0.09 -9.40
N MET A 87 -28.42 -0.13 -10.29
CA MET A 87 -27.31 -1.07 -10.05
C MET A 87 -25.99 -0.30 -9.96
N PRO A 88 -25.20 -0.45 -8.88
CA PRO A 88 -23.88 0.15 -8.81
C PRO A 88 -22.96 -0.46 -9.87
N GLN A 89 -21.91 0.27 -10.24
CA GLN A 89 -20.77 -0.32 -10.91
C GLN A 89 -20.11 -1.35 -10.00
N VAL A 90 -19.70 -2.48 -10.56
CA VAL A 90 -18.91 -3.50 -9.86
C VAL A 90 -17.57 -3.61 -10.55
N ALA A 91 -16.49 -3.55 -9.77
CA ALA A 91 -15.13 -3.76 -10.24
C ALA A 91 -14.43 -4.80 -9.36
N PHE A 92 -13.56 -5.60 -9.97
CA PHE A 92 -12.58 -6.39 -9.24
C PHE A 92 -11.27 -5.61 -9.14
N SER A 93 -10.53 -5.83 -8.07
CA SER A 93 -9.20 -5.26 -7.83
C SER A 93 -8.24 -6.37 -7.45
N LEU A 94 -7.06 -6.37 -8.06
CA LEU A 94 -5.94 -7.24 -7.73
C LEU A 94 -4.74 -6.36 -7.39
N ASN A 95 -3.91 -6.82 -6.48
CA ASN A 95 -2.72 -6.11 -6.02
C ASN A 95 -1.61 -7.11 -5.73
N TYR A 96 -0.38 -6.74 -6.07
CA TYR A 96 0.82 -7.46 -5.68
C TYR A 96 1.95 -6.46 -5.45
N GLY A 97 2.62 -6.55 -4.31
CA GLY A 97 3.80 -5.76 -4.02
C GLY A 97 4.88 -6.61 -3.36
N GLU A 98 6.13 -6.22 -3.56
CA GLU A 98 7.28 -6.96 -3.02
C GLU A 98 8.37 -6.00 -2.56
N ILE A 99 9.02 -6.34 -1.46
CA ILE A 99 10.15 -5.61 -0.89
C ILE A 99 11.43 -5.99 -1.65
N LEU A 100 11.87 -5.18 -2.61
CA LEU A 100 12.97 -5.55 -3.54
C LEU A 100 14.33 -5.72 -2.87
N GLY A 101 14.64 -4.91 -1.86
CA GLY A 101 15.94 -4.99 -1.19
C GLY A 101 16.14 -6.27 -0.37
N LEU A 102 15.08 -6.93 0.10
CA LEU A 102 15.22 -8.28 0.68
C LEU A 102 15.62 -9.30 -0.39
N ARG A 103 15.09 -9.17 -1.61
CA ARG A 103 15.51 -10.00 -2.75
C ARG A 103 16.97 -9.75 -3.15
N LEU A 104 17.49 -8.53 -2.92
CA LEU A 104 18.92 -8.26 -3.10
C LEU A 104 19.76 -8.90 -1.99
N ALA A 105 19.23 -9.07 -0.78
CA ALA A 105 19.92 -9.77 0.30
C ALA A 105 20.15 -11.26 -0.01
N GLU A 106 19.36 -11.88 -0.89
CA GLU A 106 19.62 -13.24 -1.44
C GLU A 106 20.98 -13.35 -2.17
N LYS A 107 21.60 -12.22 -2.53
CA LYS A 107 22.95 -12.21 -3.14
C LYS A 107 24.08 -12.23 -2.10
N ILE A 108 23.77 -12.16 -0.82
CA ILE A 108 24.75 -12.29 0.26
C ILE A 108 24.97 -13.77 0.52
N ASP A 109 26.22 -14.17 0.72
CA ASP A 109 26.61 -15.58 0.79
C ASP A 109 25.95 -16.33 1.95
N ASP A 110 25.50 -15.65 3.00
CA ASP A 110 24.86 -16.25 4.19
C ASP A 110 23.33 -16.37 4.09
N VAL A 111 22.71 -15.79 3.05
CA VAL A 111 21.25 -15.81 2.85
C VAL A 111 20.88 -16.84 1.79
N GLU A 112 20.04 -17.80 2.15
CA GLU A 112 19.47 -18.77 1.21
C GLU A 112 18.31 -18.16 0.44
N ARG A 113 17.41 -17.45 1.14
CA ARG A 113 16.22 -16.84 0.56
C ARG A 113 15.69 -15.74 1.48
N ALA A 114 15.32 -14.59 0.92
CA ALA A 114 14.83 -13.44 1.66
C ALA A 114 13.77 -12.72 0.82
N ARG A 115 12.48 -12.91 1.18
CA ARG A 115 11.35 -12.35 0.45
C ARG A 115 10.30 -11.83 1.40
N CYS A 116 9.78 -10.66 1.10
CA CYS A 116 8.58 -10.12 1.73
C CYS A 116 7.68 -9.56 0.64
N TYR A 117 6.46 -10.07 0.57
CA TYR A 117 5.50 -9.66 -0.44
C TYR A 117 4.09 -9.61 0.12
N THR A 118 3.27 -8.73 -0.46
CA THR A 118 1.84 -8.64 -0.22
C THR A 118 1.10 -8.95 -1.50
N TYR A 119 -0.13 -9.43 -1.34
CA TYR A 119 -1.06 -9.58 -2.44
C TYR A 119 -2.47 -9.35 -1.92
N GLY A 120 -3.36 -8.96 -2.82
CA GLY A 120 -4.74 -8.79 -2.42
C GLY A 120 -5.70 -8.85 -3.58
N ALA A 121 -6.90 -9.32 -3.30
CA ALA A 121 -7.98 -9.43 -4.26
C ALA A 121 -9.27 -8.91 -3.62
N GLY A 122 -10.02 -8.09 -4.34
CA GLY A 122 -11.21 -7.47 -3.81
C GLY A 122 -12.25 -7.11 -4.83
N LEU A 123 -13.44 -6.77 -4.32
CA LEU A 123 -14.58 -6.29 -5.08
C LEU A 123 -14.94 -4.90 -4.58
N ILE A 124 -15.24 -4.02 -5.53
CA ILE A 124 -15.57 -2.62 -5.29
C ILE A 124 -16.89 -2.30 -5.97
N LEU A 125 -17.85 -1.88 -5.18
CA LEU A 125 -19.11 -1.30 -5.61
C LEU A 125 -18.96 0.22 -5.68
N LYS A 126 -19.44 0.84 -6.75
CA LYS A 126 -19.43 2.30 -6.91
C LYS A 126 -20.76 2.79 -7.45
N LYS A 127 -21.31 3.84 -6.85
CA LYS A 127 -22.52 4.52 -7.30
C LYS A 127 -22.25 6.00 -7.47
N THR A 128 -22.54 6.53 -8.65
CA THR A 128 -22.47 7.97 -8.90
C THR A 128 -23.69 8.68 -8.29
N LEU A 129 -23.43 9.61 -7.37
CA LEU A 129 -24.46 10.43 -6.71
C LEU A 129 -24.73 11.72 -7.49
N LYS A 130 -23.67 12.36 -7.97
CA LYS A 130 -23.68 13.53 -8.85
C LYS A 130 -22.65 13.33 -9.97
N SER A 131 -22.68 14.15 -11.03
CA SER A 131 -21.81 14.00 -12.20
C SER A 131 -20.32 13.83 -11.86
N ASP A 132 -19.88 14.40 -10.76
CA ASP A 132 -18.52 14.41 -10.24
C ASP A 132 -18.32 13.62 -8.94
N ILE A 133 -19.37 13.40 -8.14
CA ILE A 133 -19.29 12.71 -6.85
C ILE A 133 -19.83 11.29 -6.93
N SER A 134 -19.05 10.32 -6.47
CA SER A 134 -19.47 8.93 -6.34
C SER A 134 -19.16 8.38 -4.95
N LEU A 135 -20.07 7.56 -4.43
CA LEU A 135 -19.84 6.73 -3.26
C LEU A 135 -19.29 5.38 -3.73
N PHE A 136 -18.35 4.81 -2.98
CA PHE A 136 -17.91 3.44 -3.21
C PHE A 136 -17.77 2.69 -1.89
N SER A 137 -17.92 1.37 -1.97
CA SER A 137 -17.64 0.44 -0.88
C SER A 137 -17.04 -0.84 -1.43
N GLY A 138 -16.35 -1.60 -0.60
CA GLY A 138 -15.73 -2.82 -1.05
C GLY A 138 -15.25 -3.72 0.06
N VAL A 139 -14.89 -4.92 -0.35
CA VAL A 139 -14.23 -5.93 0.46
C VAL A 139 -12.97 -6.36 -0.27
N LYS A 140 -11.87 -6.51 0.47
CA LYS A 140 -10.60 -6.98 -0.07
C LYS A 140 -10.01 -8.02 0.86
N LYS A 141 -9.70 -9.19 0.31
CA LYS A 141 -8.84 -10.16 0.96
C LYS A 141 -7.39 -9.72 0.78
N ILE A 142 -6.66 -9.66 1.87
CA ILE A 142 -5.26 -9.23 1.94
C ILE A 142 -4.45 -10.42 2.42
N GLY A 143 -3.42 -10.74 1.66
CA GLY A 143 -2.43 -11.75 1.98
C GLY A 143 -1.03 -11.16 2.00
N GLY A 144 -0.14 -11.77 2.76
CA GLY A 144 1.25 -11.38 2.77
C GLY A 144 2.10 -12.48 3.37
N LYS A 145 3.36 -12.53 2.97
CA LYS A 145 4.30 -13.51 3.47
C LYS A 145 5.68 -12.89 3.60
N SER A 146 6.35 -13.24 4.68
CA SER A 146 7.78 -13.00 4.85
C SER A 146 8.51 -14.30 5.07
N GLU A 147 9.60 -14.47 4.34
CA GLU A 147 10.46 -15.64 4.38
C GLU A 147 11.90 -15.16 4.41
N VAL A 148 12.63 -15.47 5.48
CA VAL A 148 14.08 -15.29 5.54
C VAL A 148 14.68 -16.63 5.97
N PHE A 149 15.54 -17.19 5.13
CA PHE A 149 16.25 -18.44 5.32
C PHE A 149 17.75 -18.14 5.22
N LEU A 150 18.52 -18.54 6.24
CA LEU A 150 19.97 -18.39 6.29
C LEU A 150 20.63 -19.74 5.98
N LYS A 151 21.76 -19.71 5.28
CA LYS A 151 22.50 -20.93 4.88
C LYS A 151 23.17 -21.63 6.06
N GLU A 152 23.55 -20.89 7.11
CA GLU A 152 24.05 -21.43 8.37
C GLU A 152 23.32 -20.77 9.56
N LYS A 153 23.02 -21.55 10.61
CA LYS A 153 22.59 -21.02 11.92
C LYS A 153 23.82 -20.40 12.61
N GLY A 154 24.23 -19.22 12.15
CA GLY A 154 25.49 -18.58 12.53
C GLY A 154 25.27 -17.24 13.24
N THR A 155 25.91 -17.10 14.39
CA THR A 155 25.84 -16.02 15.38
C THR A 155 25.96 -14.62 14.77
N GLY A 156 24.95 -13.79 15.02
CA GLY A 156 24.81 -12.46 14.44
C GLY A 156 25.98 -11.51 14.70
N THR A 157 26.18 -10.58 13.75
CA THR A 157 26.99 -9.38 13.94
C THR A 157 26.33 -8.53 15.02
N GLY A 158 27.06 -8.21 16.11
CA GLY A 158 26.56 -7.79 17.44
C GLY A 158 25.71 -6.52 17.57
N TRP A 159 25.01 -6.09 16.52
CA TRP A 159 24.08 -4.96 16.54
C TRP A 159 22.68 -5.37 16.03
N PHE A 160 22.52 -6.55 15.38
CA PHE A 160 21.24 -7.15 14.99
C PHE A 160 21.43 -8.67 14.80
N SER A 161 20.76 -9.50 15.60
CA SER A 161 20.75 -10.96 15.39
C SER A 161 19.65 -11.32 14.40
N LEU A 162 19.99 -12.06 13.34
CA LEU A 162 19.01 -12.56 12.37
C LEU A 162 18.12 -13.67 12.96
N GLU A 163 18.45 -14.17 14.15
CA GLU A 163 17.63 -15.13 14.91
C GLU A 163 16.29 -14.53 15.39
N ASP A 164 16.17 -13.20 15.43
CA ASP A 164 14.99 -12.48 15.93
C ASP A 164 13.98 -12.09 14.83
N ILE A 165 14.28 -12.35 13.54
CA ILE A 165 13.33 -12.06 12.45
C ILE A 165 12.37 -13.25 12.33
N PRO A 166 11.05 -13.05 12.47
CA PRO A 166 10.11 -14.15 12.49
C PRO A 166 10.11 -14.90 11.15
N ILE A 167 10.70 -16.09 11.18
CA ILE A 167 10.85 -16.99 10.04
C ILE A 167 9.44 -17.54 9.72
N ASN A 168 8.78 -16.98 8.70
CA ASN A 168 7.45 -17.35 8.18
C ASN A 168 6.24 -16.70 8.87
N VAL A 169 6.17 -15.36 8.82
CA VAL A 169 4.92 -14.65 9.13
C VAL A 169 3.99 -14.67 7.92
N ARG A 170 2.71 -14.97 8.17
CA ARG A 170 1.66 -14.93 7.15
C ARG A 170 0.57 -13.95 7.57
N LEU A 171 0.23 -13.04 6.67
CA LEU A 171 -0.95 -12.20 6.75
C LEU A 171 -2.06 -12.84 5.91
N ASN A 172 -3.27 -12.94 6.47
CA ASN A 172 -4.45 -13.39 5.75
C ASN A 172 -5.70 -12.78 6.40
N GLU A 173 -6.07 -11.59 5.93
CA GLU A 173 -7.10 -10.75 6.54
C GLU A 173 -8.12 -10.27 5.51
N TYR A 174 -9.27 -9.79 6.01
CA TYR A 174 -10.28 -9.13 5.21
C TYR A 174 -10.41 -7.67 5.62
N ALA A 175 -10.26 -6.77 4.65
CA ALA A 175 -10.53 -5.36 4.81
C ALA A 175 -11.90 -5.01 4.20
N PHE A 176 -12.70 -4.27 4.96
CA PHE A 176 -13.97 -3.70 4.52
C PHE A 176 -13.84 -2.19 4.50
N PHE A 177 -14.27 -1.54 3.42
CA PHE A 177 -14.05 -0.11 3.26
C PHE A 177 -15.19 0.59 2.54
N THR A 178 -15.27 1.88 2.76
CA THR A 178 -16.19 2.81 2.11
C THR A 178 -15.50 4.14 1.86
N GLY A 179 -15.98 4.91 0.89
CA GLY A 179 -15.35 6.17 0.57
C GLY A 179 -16.07 6.99 -0.48
N LEU A 180 -15.56 8.19 -0.68
CA LEU A 180 -16.02 9.14 -1.67
C LEU A 180 -14.96 9.33 -2.75
N TYR A 181 -15.40 9.32 -4.00
CA TYR A 181 -14.58 9.63 -5.16
C TYR A 181 -15.14 10.89 -5.83
N ILE A 182 -14.32 11.93 -5.94
CA ILE A 182 -14.67 13.22 -6.52
C ILE A 182 -13.82 13.45 -7.76
N LEU A 183 -14.46 13.56 -8.92
CA LEU A 183 -13.79 13.89 -10.18
C LEU A 183 -13.43 15.38 -10.20
N ARG A 184 -12.19 15.71 -10.57
CA ARG A 184 -11.68 17.08 -10.68
C ARG A 184 -11.19 17.35 -12.11
N GLY A 185 -12.02 18.00 -12.92
CA GLY A 185 -11.73 18.26 -14.33
C GLY A 185 -11.68 16.97 -15.18
N LYS A 186 -11.03 17.02 -16.35
CA LYS A 186 -11.02 15.86 -17.29
C LYS A 186 -10.25 14.65 -16.77
N ASN A 187 -9.22 14.88 -15.95
CA ASN A 187 -8.29 13.82 -15.55
C ASN A 187 -7.92 13.85 -14.05
N GLY A 188 -8.31 14.84 -13.25
CA GLY A 188 -8.00 14.85 -11.81
C GLY A 188 -9.04 14.09 -10.99
N PHE A 189 -8.67 13.65 -9.79
CA PHE A 189 -9.64 13.13 -8.83
C PHE A 189 -9.15 13.25 -7.40
N TRP A 190 -10.08 13.26 -6.46
CA TRP A 190 -9.84 13.09 -5.04
C TRP A 190 -10.58 11.83 -4.58
N SER A 191 -9.96 11.03 -3.72
CA SER A 191 -10.57 9.87 -3.09
C SER A 191 -10.32 9.95 -1.60
N VAL A 192 -11.36 9.75 -0.81
CA VAL A 192 -11.26 9.60 0.65
C VAL A 192 -11.86 8.25 1.00
N THR A 193 -11.08 7.40 1.64
CA THR A 193 -11.45 6.04 2.01
C THR A 193 -11.30 5.89 3.51
N SER A 194 -12.23 5.18 4.14
CA SER A 194 -12.09 4.67 5.49
C SER A 194 -12.49 3.20 5.52
N GLY A 195 -11.85 2.42 6.36
CA GLY A 195 -12.13 1.00 6.44
C GLY A 195 -11.68 0.37 7.74
N ILE A 196 -12.05 -0.89 7.88
CA ILE A 196 -11.81 -1.71 9.05
C ILE A 196 -11.22 -3.05 8.64
N ILE A 197 -10.44 -3.64 9.53
CA ILE A 197 -10.03 -5.05 9.52
C ILE A 197 -10.57 -5.69 10.81
N PRO A 198 -11.63 -6.52 10.72
CA PRO A 198 -12.19 -7.13 11.91
C PRO A 198 -11.20 -8.06 12.63
N GLY A 199 -10.43 -8.87 11.90
CA GLY A 199 -9.51 -9.85 12.48
C GLY A 199 -8.37 -9.23 13.30
N LYS A 200 -7.95 -8.02 12.93
CA LYS A 200 -6.92 -7.23 13.64
C LYS A 200 -7.50 -6.14 14.54
N LYS A 201 -8.83 -5.96 14.56
CA LYS A 201 -9.50 -4.82 15.19
C LYS A 201 -8.93 -3.47 14.75
N LYS A 202 -8.50 -3.38 13.48
CA LYS A 202 -7.76 -2.23 12.94
C LYS A 202 -8.65 -1.29 12.12
N LEU A 203 -8.48 0.01 12.29
CA LEU A 203 -9.04 1.07 11.47
C LEU A 203 -7.98 1.64 10.53
N PHE A 204 -8.41 2.08 9.35
CA PHE A 204 -7.55 2.83 8.45
C PHE A 204 -8.34 3.89 7.71
N SER A 205 -7.64 4.93 7.27
CA SER A 205 -8.15 5.91 6.33
C SER A 205 -7.09 6.23 5.29
N LYS A 206 -7.53 6.62 4.09
CA LYS A 206 -6.63 6.95 2.98
C LYS A 206 -7.19 8.08 2.17
N ILE A 207 -6.37 9.08 1.90
CA ILE A 207 -6.68 10.17 0.98
C ILE A 207 -5.81 10.00 -0.25
N GLU A 208 -6.40 10.02 -1.45
CA GLU A 208 -5.68 9.94 -2.72
C GLU A 208 -6.06 11.11 -3.62
N LEU A 209 -5.06 11.70 -4.27
CA LEU A 209 -5.17 12.83 -5.17
C LEU A 209 -4.54 12.46 -6.52
N GLY A 210 -5.37 12.30 -7.54
CA GLY A 210 -4.92 12.15 -8.90
C GLY A 210 -4.65 13.49 -9.57
N PHE A 211 -3.44 13.67 -10.08
CA PHE A 211 -3.06 14.82 -10.87
C PHE A 211 -2.74 14.41 -12.29
N ARG A 212 -3.31 15.16 -13.25
CA ARG A 212 -3.20 14.84 -14.68
C ARG A 212 -3.67 13.41 -14.97
N LYS A 213 -3.32 12.88 -16.14
CA LYS A 213 -3.75 11.56 -16.60
C LYS A 213 -3.17 10.44 -15.72
N HIS A 214 -1.90 10.54 -15.34
CA HIS A 214 -1.14 9.39 -14.83
C HIS A 214 -0.75 9.47 -13.35
N TRP A 215 -0.63 10.63 -12.72
CA TRP A 215 -0.05 10.69 -11.38
C TRP A 215 -1.11 10.56 -10.29
N VAL A 216 -0.77 9.81 -9.24
CA VAL A 216 -1.55 9.67 -8.02
C VAL A 216 -0.62 9.93 -6.84
N PHE A 217 -1.07 10.76 -5.92
CA PHE A 217 -0.46 10.95 -4.62
C PHE A 217 -1.42 10.44 -3.57
N GLY A 218 -0.94 9.77 -2.55
CA GLY A 218 -1.81 9.28 -1.48
C GLY A 218 -1.18 9.46 -0.12
N LEU A 219 -2.03 9.38 0.88
CA LEU A 219 -1.69 9.52 2.29
C LEU A 219 -2.53 8.51 3.07
N GLY A 220 -1.89 7.44 3.54
CA GLY A 220 -2.47 6.54 4.53
C GLY A 220 -2.49 7.20 5.92
N ILE A 221 -3.53 6.93 6.69
CA ILE A 221 -3.74 7.39 8.07
C ILE A 221 -4.20 6.19 8.89
N TYR A 222 -3.41 5.81 9.87
CA TYR A 222 -3.68 4.70 10.77
C TYR A 222 -3.82 5.25 12.20
N PRO A 223 -5.04 5.30 12.77
CA PRO A 223 -5.30 5.95 14.06
C PRO A 223 -4.83 5.14 15.27
N GLU A 224 -4.35 3.91 15.05
CA GLU A 224 -3.92 2.98 16.10
C GLU A 224 -2.42 3.12 16.36
N GLY A 225 -2.02 4.26 16.94
CA GLY A 225 -0.63 4.56 17.32
C GLY A 225 -0.23 6.00 17.03
N THR A 226 1.07 6.24 16.81
CA THR A 226 1.61 7.49 16.25
C THR A 226 0.95 7.72 14.90
N PHE A 227 0.45 8.93 14.60
CA PHE A 227 -0.13 9.24 13.29
C PHE A 227 0.89 8.93 12.19
N VAL A 228 0.73 7.78 11.54
CA VAL A 228 1.64 7.38 10.47
C VAL A 228 1.07 7.85 9.15
N PHE A 229 1.83 8.74 8.50
CA PHE A 229 1.53 9.30 7.20
C PHE A 229 2.38 8.60 6.15
N HIS A 230 1.75 7.79 5.31
CA HIS A 230 2.44 7.07 4.24
C HIS A 230 2.22 7.73 2.88
N PRO A 231 3.19 8.51 2.36
CA PRO A 231 3.08 9.11 1.05
C PRO A 231 3.21 8.02 -0.03
N THR A 232 2.21 7.90 -0.90
CA THR A 232 2.24 6.95 -2.01
C THR A 232 2.38 7.70 -3.33
N LEU A 233 3.30 7.28 -4.20
CA LEU A 233 3.41 7.79 -5.56
C LEU A 233 2.95 6.71 -6.54
N GLY A 234 1.89 7.01 -7.28
CA GLY A 234 1.29 6.10 -8.24
C GLY A 234 1.34 6.62 -9.66
N LEU A 235 1.59 5.72 -10.61
CA LEU A 235 1.26 5.91 -12.02
C LEU A 235 0.01 5.12 -12.36
N ARG A 236 -0.92 5.70 -13.13
CA ARG A 236 -2.13 5.02 -13.58
C ARG A 236 -2.36 5.13 -15.09
N TRP A 237 -2.94 4.09 -15.68
CA TRP A 237 -3.40 4.06 -17.08
C TRP A 237 -4.83 3.56 -17.18
#